data_AF-A0A1G3HRL0-F1
#
_entry.id   AF-A0A1G3HRL0-F1
#
_cell.length_a   1.000
_cell.length_b   1.000
_cell.length_c   1.000
_cell.angle_alpha   90.00
_cell.angle_beta   90.00
_cell.angle_gamma   90.00
#
_symmetry.space_group_name_H-M   'P 1'
#
loop_
_entity.id
_entity.type
_entity.pdbx_description
1 polymer ?
#
loop_
_entity_poly.entity_id
_entity_poly.type
_entity_poly.pdbx_seq_one_letter_code
_entity_poly.pdbx_strand_id
1 'polypeptide(L)'
;MDVERARLLRDKERGLHRPHPFAPQTGTRKHREIRFNKLRSWQVEQARALLESLERLEVATGMLPNSISVWYEVTDYTMEGLEKALIDQGFHLENTLYCKMIRALVYFCEDTQLRNMRQPERLIKKSNEIYSKAWEHHPHGDRDETPPELRRD
;
A
#
# COMPACT_ATOMS: atom_id res chain seq x y z
N MET A 1 -29.13 10.30 -9.14
CA MET A 1 -28.38 9.02 -9.18
C MET A 1 -27.37 9.07 -8.04
N ASP A 2 -27.57 8.23 -7.02
CA ASP A 2 -26.71 8.17 -5.84
C ASP A 2 -25.41 7.44 -6.18
N VAL A 3 -24.27 8.05 -5.85
CA VAL A 3 -22.92 7.59 -6.26
C VAL A 3 -22.64 6.18 -5.71
N GLU A 4 -23.18 5.88 -4.53
CA GLU A 4 -23.11 4.56 -3.88
C GLU A 4 -23.85 3.48 -4.69
N ARG A 5 -25.06 3.78 -5.18
CA ARG A 5 -25.83 2.85 -6.02
C ARG A 5 -25.17 2.61 -7.38
N ALA A 6 -24.56 3.63 -7.98
CA ALA A 6 -23.82 3.50 -9.23
C ALA A 6 -22.57 2.61 -9.07
N ARG A 7 -21.88 2.69 -7.93
CA ARG A 7 -20.75 1.80 -7.58
C ARG A 7 -21.20 0.36 -7.42
N LEU A 8 -22.27 0.12 -6.66
CA LEU A 8 -22.82 -1.22 -6.42
C LEU A 8 -23.29 -1.90 -7.71
N LEU A 9 -23.93 -1.15 -8.62
CA LEU A 9 -24.35 -1.67 -9.93
C LEU A 9 -23.16 -2.04 -10.81
N ARG A 10 -22.12 -1.19 -10.87
CA ARG A 10 -20.87 -1.47 -11.59
C ARG A 10 -20.18 -2.73 -11.09
N ASP A 11 -20.13 -2.92 -9.78
CA ASP A 11 -19.45 -4.05 -9.15
C ASP A 11 -20.25 -5.35 -9.33
N LYS A 12 -21.60 -5.25 -9.35
CA LYS A 12 -22.52 -6.37 -9.62
C LYS A 12 -22.51 -6.82 -11.09
N GLU A 13 -22.49 -5.88 -12.04
CA GLU A 13 -22.45 -6.16 -13.48
C GLU A 13 -21.13 -6.80 -13.94
N ARG A 14 -20.03 -6.52 -13.23
CA ARG A 14 -18.71 -7.06 -13.60
C ARG A 14 -18.41 -8.45 -13.04
N GLY A 15 -19.21 -8.97 -12.10
CA GLY A 15 -19.02 -10.31 -11.55
C GLY A 15 -17.64 -10.54 -10.89
N LEU A 16 -17.05 -9.52 -10.27
CA LEU A 16 -15.66 -9.58 -9.80
C LEU A 16 -15.58 -9.77 -8.29
N HIS A 17 -15.73 -11.02 -7.86
CA HIS A 17 -14.92 -11.53 -6.75
C HIS A 17 -13.58 -12.03 -7.34
N ARG A 18 -12.89 -11.20 -8.15
CA ARG A 18 -11.49 -11.48 -8.46
C ARG A 18 -10.68 -10.92 -7.30
N PRO A 19 -9.81 -11.71 -6.64
CA PRO A 19 -8.74 -11.12 -5.88
C PRO A 19 -7.93 -10.29 -6.86
N HIS A 20 -8.11 -8.97 -6.85
CA HIS A 20 -7.31 -8.10 -7.68
C HIS A 20 -5.88 -8.22 -7.17
N PRO A 21 -4.90 -8.60 -8.02
CA PRO A 21 -3.51 -8.56 -7.61
C PRO A 21 -3.18 -7.16 -7.12
N PHE A 22 -2.34 -7.05 -6.08
CA PHE A 22 -1.96 -5.78 -5.50
C PHE A 22 -1.54 -4.79 -6.60
N ALA A 23 -2.12 -3.60 -6.59
CA ALA A 23 -1.71 -2.54 -7.50
C ALA A 23 -0.21 -2.27 -7.28
N PRO A 24 0.60 -2.18 -8.35
CA PRO A 24 2.02 -1.92 -8.22
C PRO A 24 2.24 -0.57 -7.53
N GLN A 25 2.98 -0.58 -6.43
CA GLN A 25 3.39 0.61 -5.69
C GLN A 25 4.89 0.56 -5.45
N THR A 26 5.52 1.74 -5.37
CA THR A 26 6.93 1.85 -4.98
C THR A 26 7.09 1.71 -3.48
N GLY A 27 8.30 1.35 -3.03
CA GLY A 27 8.63 1.27 -1.60
C GLY A 27 7.86 0.19 -0.85
N THR A 28 7.58 -0.96 -1.46
CA THR A 28 6.97 -2.12 -0.80
C THR A 28 7.95 -2.82 0.14
N ARG A 29 9.24 -2.86 -0.21
CA ARG A 29 10.31 -3.33 0.66
C ARG A 29 10.51 -2.37 1.84
N LYS A 30 10.40 -2.88 3.06
CA LYS A 30 10.56 -2.15 4.31
C LYS A 30 11.83 -2.56 5.01
N HIS A 31 12.38 -1.62 5.76
CA HIS A 31 13.40 -1.85 6.78
C HIS A 31 12.89 -1.26 8.09
N ARG A 32 12.85 -2.07 9.14
CA ARG A 32 12.40 -1.67 10.48
C ARG A 32 13.31 -2.23 11.55
N GLU A 33 13.25 -1.61 12.72
CA GLU A 33 13.98 -2.06 13.90
C GLU A 33 12.98 -2.39 15.01
N ILE A 34 12.95 -3.66 15.43
CA ILE A 34 12.16 -4.14 16.57
C ILE A 34 13.00 -3.96 17.82
N ARG A 35 12.51 -3.15 18.76
CA ARG A 35 13.23 -2.82 20.01
C ARG A 35 12.63 -3.58 21.20
N PHE A 36 13.49 -4.20 21.99
CA PHE A 36 13.11 -5.00 23.15
C PHE A 36 13.33 -4.24 24.46
N ASN A 37 12.62 -4.67 25.50
CA ASN A 37 12.79 -4.12 26.83
C ASN A 37 14.21 -4.42 27.35
N LYS A 38 14.90 -3.38 27.83
CA LYS A 38 16.28 -3.44 28.34
C LYS A 38 16.47 -4.40 29.51
N LEU A 39 15.41 -4.71 30.26
CA LEU A 39 15.47 -5.59 31.45
C LEU A 39 15.64 -7.07 31.10
N ARG A 40 15.50 -7.48 29.83
CA ARG A 40 15.55 -8.89 29.40
C ARG A 40 16.34 -9.08 28.11
N SER A 41 17.64 -8.75 28.13
CA SER A 41 18.51 -8.83 26.93
C SER A 41 18.59 -10.22 26.29
N TRP A 42 18.44 -11.30 27.06
CA TRP A 42 18.42 -12.68 26.55
C TRP A 42 17.27 -12.97 25.56
N GLN A 43 16.20 -12.17 25.60
CA GLN A 43 15.05 -12.32 24.70
C GLN A 43 15.39 -11.98 23.25
N VAL A 44 16.41 -11.16 23.01
CA VAL A 44 16.78 -10.71 21.65
C VAL A 44 17.23 -11.91 20.80
N GLU A 45 18.06 -12.78 21.35
CA GLU A 45 18.60 -13.92 20.60
C GLU A 45 17.51 -14.95 20.26
N GLN A 46 16.58 -15.19 21.18
CA GLN A 46 15.45 -16.10 20.94
C GLN A 46 14.45 -15.50 19.95
N ALA A 47 14.15 -14.21 20.05
CA ALA A 47 13.31 -13.52 19.09
C ALA A 47 13.96 -13.52 17.69
N ARG A 48 15.28 -13.32 17.62
CA ARG A 48 16.05 -13.38 16.37
C ARG A 48 15.92 -14.75 15.71
N ALA A 49 16.16 -15.83 16.45
CA ALA A 49 16.01 -17.19 15.95
C ALA A 49 14.58 -17.50 15.45
N LEU A 50 13.56 -16.98 16.15
CA LEU A 50 12.16 -17.13 15.72
C LEU A 50 11.90 -16.36 14.41
N LEU A 51 12.36 -15.12 14.31
CA LEU A 51 12.19 -14.30 13.10
C LEU A 51 12.97 -14.88 11.91
N GLU A 52 14.18 -15.41 12.12
CA GLU A 52 15.00 -16.06 11.08
C GLU A 52 14.34 -17.33 10.51
N SER A 53 13.39 -17.93 11.24
CA SER A 53 12.61 -19.07 10.75
C SER A 53 11.50 -18.69 9.76
N LEU A 54 11.17 -17.40 9.64
CA LEU A 54 10.12 -16.91 8.75
C LEU A 54 10.65 -16.74 7.32
N GLU A 55 9.98 -17.37 6.35
CA GLU A 55 10.35 -17.25 4.95
C GLU A 55 10.22 -15.81 4.45
N ARG A 56 11.15 -15.35 3.59
CA ARG A 56 11.11 -14.02 2.97
C ARG A 56 11.19 -12.84 3.96
N LEU A 57 11.67 -13.10 5.18
CA LEU A 57 12.05 -12.10 6.16
C LEU A 57 13.57 -12.09 6.31
N GLU A 58 14.23 -10.99 6.00
CA GLU A 58 15.65 -10.82 6.31
C GLU A 58 15.78 -10.25 7.72
N VAL A 59 16.71 -10.81 8.50
CA VAL A 59 16.90 -10.45 9.90
C VAL A 59 18.39 -10.19 10.14
N ALA A 60 18.70 -9.14 10.89
CA ALA A 60 20.05 -8.83 11.33
C ALA A 60 20.04 -8.21 12.74
N THR A 61 21.21 -8.12 13.35
CA THR A 61 21.38 -7.35 14.59
C THR A 61 20.97 -5.89 14.35
N GLY A 62 20.22 -5.34 15.30
CA GLY A 62 19.80 -3.94 15.26
C GLY A 62 20.97 -2.96 15.40
N MET A 63 20.72 -1.71 15.02
CA MET A 63 21.68 -0.62 15.20
C MET A 63 21.75 -0.15 16.65
N LEU A 64 20.65 -0.30 17.39
CA LEU A 64 20.55 0.06 18.80
C LEU A 64 20.80 -1.17 19.71
N PRO A 65 21.11 -0.94 21.00
CA PRO A 65 21.15 -2.02 21.97
C PRO A 65 19.77 -2.68 22.14
N ASN A 66 19.75 -4.00 22.25
CA ASN A 66 18.54 -4.80 22.43
C ASN A 66 17.51 -4.61 21.30
N SER A 67 17.96 -4.61 20.05
CA SER A 67 17.08 -4.53 18.89
C SER A 67 17.48 -5.48 17.76
N ILE A 68 16.53 -5.72 16.88
CA ILE A 68 16.66 -6.56 15.69
C ILE A 68 16.22 -5.75 14.48
N SER A 69 17.05 -5.68 13.46
CA SER A 69 16.69 -5.10 12.17
C SER A 69 16.03 -6.16 11.29
N VAL A 70 14.94 -5.79 10.64
CA VAL A 70 14.16 -6.67 9.75
C VAL A 70 13.90 -6.00 8.41
N TRP A 71 13.99 -6.77 7.33
CA TRP A 71 13.58 -6.36 6.00
C TRP A 71 12.56 -7.34 5.42
N TYR A 72 11.48 -6.78 4.88
CA TYR A 72 10.36 -7.57 4.35
C TYR A 72 9.63 -6.80 3.27
N GLU A 73 8.90 -7.51 2.41
CA GLU A 73 7.87 -6.88 1.58
C GLU A 73 6.62 -6.66 2.42
N VAL A 74 6.05 -5.44 2.36
CA VAL A 74 4.83 -5.09 3.12
C VAL A 74 3.64 -5.99 2.76
N THR A 75 3.68 -6.65 1.60
CA THR A 75 2.67 -7.63 1.16
C THR A 75 2.77 -8.98 1.87
N ASP A 76 3.96 -9.33 2.37
CA ASP A 76 4.20 -10.60 3.06
C ASP A 76 4.07 -10.41 4.59
N TYR A 77 4.62 -9.31 5.12
CA TYR A 77 4.62 -9.00 6.55
C TYR A 77 4.30 -7.53 6.81
N THR A 78 3.82 -7.24 8.02
CA THR A 78 3.70 -5.87 8.54
C THR A 78 4.45 -5.78 9.86
N MET A 79 4.96 -4.58 10.20
CA MET A 79 5.62 -4.37 11.47
C MET A 79 4.69 -4.71 12.64
N GLU A 80 3.42 -4.32 12.54
CA GLU A 80 2.40 -4.62 13.56
C GLU A 80 2.20 -6.12 13.73
N GLY A 81 2.12 -6.87 12.61
CA GLY A 81 1.98 -8.32 12.63
C GLY A 81 3.18 -9.03 13.26
N LEU A 82 4.40 -8.62 12.89
CA LEU A 82 5.63 -9.19 13.46
C LEU A 82 5.73 -8.92 14.97
N GLU A 83 5.49 -7.67 15.39
CA GLU A 83 5.55 -7.30 16.79
C GLU A 83 4.45 -7.96 17.62
N LYS A 84 3.24 -8.10 17.06
CA LYS A 84 2.15 -8.83 17.72
C LYS A 84 2.51 -10.31 17.90
N ALA A 85 3.02 -10.97 16.87
CA ALA A 85 3.45 -12.36 16.98
C ALA A 85 4.53 -12.56 18.06
N LEU A 86 5.48 -11.63 18.16
CA LEU A 86 6.48 -11.65 19.24
C LEU A 86 5.84 -11.45 20.63
N ILE A 87 4.91 -10.50 20.76
CA ILE A 87 4.19 -10.28 22.03
C ILE A 87 3.39 -11.52 22.44
N ASP A 88 2.70 -12.15 21.49
CA ASP A 88 1.89 -13.36 21.70
C ASP A 88 2.76 -14.55 22.16
N GLN A 89 4.05 -14.57 21.78
CA GLN A 89 5.05 -15.55 22.25
C GLN A 89 5.72 -15.15 23.58
N GLY A 90 5.31 -14.04 24.21
CA GLY A 90 5.82 -13.59 25.50
C GLY A 90 7.05 -12.68 25.46
N PHE A 91 7.47 -12.23 24.27
CA PHE A 91 8.54 -11.25 24.13
C PHE A 91 8.08 -9.87 24.59
N HIS A 92 8.95 -9.15 25.30
CA HIS A 92 8.62 -7.82 25.83
C HIS A 92 9.30 -6.74 25.00
N LEU A 93 8.50 -6.02 24.23
CA LEU A 93 8.98 -4.92 23.39
C LEU A 93 9.14 -3.64 24.20
N GLU A 94 9.91 -2.69 23.65
CA GLU A 94 10.11 -1.40 24.30
C GLU A 94 8.80 -0.59 24.35
N ASN A 95 8.45 -0.10 25.54
CA ASN A 95 7.14 0.47 25.83
C ASN A 95 7.18 1.97 26.17
N THR A 96 8.29 2.65 25.86
CA THR A 96 8.41 4.10 26.05
C THR A 96 7.42 4.84 25.16
N LEU A 97 6.98 6.04 25.57
CA LEU A 97 6.05 6.86 24.78
C LEU A 97 6.58 7.11 23.37
N TYR A 98 7.87 7.42 23.25
CA TYR A 98 8.55 7.60 21.98
C TYR A 98 8.40 6.36 21.06
N CYS A 99 8.73 5.16 21.58
CA CYS A 99 8.59 3.92 20.80
C CYS A 99 7.15 3.65 20.38
N LYS A 100 6.17 3.91 21.25
CA LYS A 100 4.74 3.77 20.92
C LYS A 100 4.32 4.69 19.77
N MET A 101 4.76 5.94 19.79
CA MET A 101 4.43 6.90 18.72
C MET A 101 5.04 6.50 17.39
N ILE A 102 6.31 6.08 17.37
CA ILE A 102 6.97 5.59 16.16
C ILE A 102 6.26 4.34 15.61
N ARG A 103 5.92 3.37 16.49
CA ARG A 103 5.15 2.17 16.10
C ARG A 103 3.81 2.54 15.49
N ALA A 104 3.03 3.40 16.14
CA ALA A 104 1.72 3.82 15.63
C ALA A 104 1.83 4.47 14.24
N LEU A 105 2.85 5.31 14.01
CA LEU A 105 3.10 5.89 12.70
C LEU A 105 3.45 4.83 11.65
N VAL A 106 4.36 3.90 11.98
CA VAL A 106 4.75 2.81 11.08
C VAL A 106 3.54 1.94 10.72
N TYR A 107 2.72 1.57 11.72
CA TYR A 107 1.54 0.71 11.52
C TYR A 107 0.54 1.40 10.61
N PHE A 108 0.24 2.67 10.88
CA PHE A 108 -0.66 3.46 10.06
C PHE A 108 -0.17 3.56 8.61
N CYS A 109 1.12 3.84 8.39
CA CYS A 109 1.69 3.96 7.05
C CYS A 109 1.62 2.63 6.28
N GLU A 110 1.96 1.51 6.93
CA GLU A 110 1.95 0.18 6.29
C GLU A 110 0.53 -0.32 6.01
N ASP A 111 -0.40 -0.15 6.95
CA ASP A 111 -1.81 -0.47 6.75
C ASP A 111 -2.44 0.40 5.65
N THR A 112 -2.14 1.71 5.62
CA THR A 112 -2.61 2.59 4.54
C THR A 112 -2.05 2.17 3.18
N GLN A 113 -0.75 1.85 3.11
CA GLN A 113 -0.15 1.35 1.87
C GLN A 113 -0.82 0.07 1.40
N LEU A 114 -1.00 -0.91 2.29
CA LEU A 114 -1.69 -2.16 1.98
C LEU A 114 -3.12 -1.94 1.50
N ARG A 115 -3.89 -1.07 2.16
CA ARG A 115 -5.25 -0.69 1.74
C ARG A 115 -5.25 -0.09 0.33
N ASN A 116 -4.31 0.80 0.04
CA ASN A 116 -4.17 1.40 -1.28
C ASN A 116 -3.77 0.36 -2.34
N MET A 117 -2.92 -0.62 -1.99
CA MET A 117 -2.52 -1.70 -2.90
C MET A 117 -3.68 -2.66 -3.19
N ARG A 118 -4.60 -2.87 -2.23
CA ARG A 118 -5.79 -3.70 -2.42
C ARG A 118 -6.87 -3.04 -3.27
N GLN A 119 -6.88 -1.72 -3.36
CA GLN A 119 -7.84 -1.02 -4.20
C GLN A 119 -7.46 -1.17 -5.67
N PRO A 120 -8.42 -1.50 -6.56
CA PRO A 120 -8.15 -1.53 -7.98
C PRO A 120 -7.70 -0.16 -8.43
N GLU A 121 -6.72 -0.12 -9.34
CA GLU A 121 -6.23 1.12 -9.93
C GLU A 121 -7.43 1.96 -10.40
N ARG A 122 -7.61 3.13 -9.80
CA ARG A 122 -8.69 4.02 -10.21
C ARG A 122 -8.40 4.40 -11.65
N LEU A 123 -9.30 4.01 -12.56
CA LEU A 123 -9.31 4.41 -13.98
C LEU A 123 -9.58 5.92 -14.10
N ILE A 124 -8.75 6.77 -13.49
CA ILE A 124 -8.81 8.23 -13.61
C ILE A 124 -8.57 8.61 -15.09
N LYS A 125 -7.78 7.82 -15.82
CA LYS A 125 -7.43 8.09 -17.22
C LYS A 125 -8.55 7.80 -18.25
N LYS A 126 -9.66 7.12 -17.91
CA LYS A 126 -10.74 6.88 -18.87
C LYS A 126 -11.76 8.02 -18.99
N SER A 127 -11.71 9.04 -18.14
CA SER A 127 -12.58 10.21 -18.30
C SER A 127 -12.07 11.16 -19.40
N ASN A 128 -10.76 11.18 -19.68
CA ASN A 128 -10.21 12.07 -20.71
C ASN A 128 -10.70 11.72 -22.12
N GLU A 129 -10.90 10.44 -22.44
CA GLU A 129 -11.47 10.05 -23.74
C GLU A 129 -12.91 10.56 -23.91
N ILE A 130 -13.67 10.61 -22.82
CA ILE A 130 -15.04 11.14 -22.82
C ILE A 130 -15.01 12.66 -23.06
N TYR A 131 -14.12 13.39 -22.38
CA TYR A 131 -13.95 14.82 -22.61
C TYR A 131 -13.38 15.14 -24.00
N SER A 132 -12.45 14.33 -24.52
CA SER A 132 -11.89 14.48 -25.89
C SER A 132 -12.97 14.25 -26.95
N LYS A 133 -13.78 13.19 -26.82
CA LYS A 133 -14.89 12.94 -27.75
C LYS A 133 -15.98 14.01 -27.64
N ALA A 134 -16.31 14.45 -26.43
CA ALA A 134 -17.25 15.55 -26.25
C ALA A 134 -16.73 16.83 -26.91
N TRP A 135 -15.44 17.14 -26.76
CA TRP A 135 -14.79 18.26 -27.45
C TRP A 135 -14.83 18.12 -28.97
N GLU A 136 -14.50 16.95 -29.52
CA GLU A 136 -14.55 16.68 -30.97
C GLU A 136 -15.94 16.90 -31.60
N HIS A 137 -17.01 16.68 -30.83
CA HIS A 137 -18.39 16.86 -31.25
C HIS A 137 -18.98 18.25 -30.94
N HIS A 138 -18.25 19.14 -30.27
CA HIS A 138 -18.70 20.52 -30.08
C HIS A 138 -18.48 21.34 -31.37
N PRO A 139 -19.45 22.16 -31.78
CA PRO A 139 -19.27 23.09 -32.89
C PRO A 139 -18.28 24.18 -32.46
N HIS A 140 -17.02 24.02 -32.87
CA HIS A 140 -15.98 25.04 -32.72
C HIS A 140 -16.15 26.07 -33.82
N GLY A 141 -16.13 27.37 -33.47
CA GLY A 141 -16.40 28.48 -34.39
C GLY A 141 -15.46 28.57 -35.59
N ASP A 142 -14.29 27.93 -35.52
CA ASP A 142 -13.26 27.93 -36.57
C ASP A 142 -13.21 26.61 -37.37
N ARG A 143 -14.20 25.73 -37.19
CA ARG A 143 -14.27 24.48 -37.96
C ARG A 143 -14.82 24.77 -39.35
N ASP A 144 -13.90 25.06 -40.27
CA ASP A 144 -14.22 25.27 -41.67
C ASP A 144 -14.59 23.95 -42.36
N GLU A 145 -15.90 23.67 -42.42
CA GLU A 145 -16.49 22.55 -43.15
C GLU A 145 -16.53 22.78 -44.67
N THR A 146 -15.95 23.88 -45.19
CA THR A 146 -15.92 24.16 -46.63
C THR A 146 -15.29 22.99 -47.38
N PRO A 147 -16.03 22.32 -48.29
CA PRO A 147 -15.50 21.21 -49.06
C PRO A 147 -14.20 21.59 -49.80
N PRO A 148 -13.24 20.66 -49.97
CA PRO A 148 -11.95 20.97 -50.61
C PRO A 148 -12.08 21.58 -52.01
N GLU A 149 -13.16 21.24 -52.70
CA GLU A 149 -13.51 21.72 -54.03
C GLU A 149 -13.84 23.22 -54.07
N LEU A 150 -14.29 23.78 -52.94
CA LEU A 150 -14.64 25.20 -52.76
C LEU A 150 -13.51 26.00 -52.12
N ARG A 151 -12.37 25.37 -51.80
CA ARG A 151 -11.25 26.00 -51.09
C ARG A 151 -10.17 26.56 -52.01
N ARG A 152 -10.35 26.46 -53.33
CA ARG A 152 -9.40 26.94 -54.34
C ARG A 152 -10.09 27.87 -55.32
N ASP A 153 -9.85 29.17 -55.15
CA ASP A 153 -9.74 30.19 -56.20
C ASP A 153 -8.53 31.07 -55.87
#